data_AF-A0A2P6QDG1-F1
#
_entry.id   AF-A0A2P6QDG1-F1
#
_cell.length_a   1.000
_cell.length_b   1.000
_cell.length_c   1.000
_cell.angle_alpha   90.00
_cell.angle_beta   90.00
_cell.angle_gamma   90.00
#
_symmetry.space_group_name_H-M   'P 1'
#
loop_
_entity.id
_entity.type
_entity.pdbx_description
1 polymer ?
#
loop_
_entity_poly.entity_id
_entity_poly.type
_entity_poly.pdbx_seq_one_letter_code
_entity_poly.pdbx_strand_id
1 'polypeptide(L)'
;MALGVAGLGCEEALVHLLNYVWPNIFETSPHVINAVMEAIEGMRVALGPAVVLNYCLQGLFHPARKVREAYWKIYNSLYIGAQDALVAAYPLLEDEEHNVYTRPELTMFI
;
A
#
# COMPACT_ATOMS: atom_id res chain seq x y z
N MET A 1 -3.63 12.66 12.54
CA MET A 1 -4.04 13.77 11.64
C MET A 1 -4.88 13.28 10.46
N ALA A 2 -4.39 12.36 9.63
CA ALA A 2 -5.17 11.81 8.50
C ALA A 2 -6.53 11.17 8.92
N LEU A 3 -6.56 10.45 10.05
CA LEU A 3 -7.80 9.86 10.57
C LEU A 3 -8.92 10.87 10.86
N GLY A 4 -8.58 12.12 11.20
CA GLY A 4 -9.57 13.15 11.54
C GLY A 4 -10.32 13.70 10.33
N VAL A 5 -9.84 13.41 9.11
CA VAL A 5 -10.43 13.88 7.85
C VAL A 5 -10.87 12.74 6.93
N ALA A 6 -10.91 11.51 7.44
CA ALA A 6 -11.37 10.36 6.68
C ALA A 6 -12.82 10.56 6.21
N GLY A 7 -13.06 10.44 4.90
CA GLY A 7 -14.38 10.64 4.30
C GLY A 7 -14.84 12.11 4.17
N LEU A 8 -13.96 13.08 4.41
CA LEU A 8 -14.26 14.51 4.26
C LEU A 8 -13.83 15.10 2.90
N GLY A 9 -13.43 14.28 1.92
CA GLY A 9 -13.04 14.76 0.59
C GLY A 9 -11.66 15.45 0.55
N CYS A 10 -10.75 15.08 1.46
CA CYS A 10 -9.41 15.67 1.58
C CYS A 10 -8.31 14.79 0.96
N GLU A 11 -8.66 13.86 0.08
CA GLU A 11 -7.76 12.83 -0.45
C GLU A 11 -6.57 13.45 -1.21
N GLU A 12 -6.79 14.48 -2.02
CA GLU A 12 -5.74 15.17 -2.77
C GLU A 12 -4.63 15.75 -1.88
N ALA A 13 -5.02 16.43 -0.81
CA ALA A 13 -4.08 17.01 0.15
C ALA A 13 -3.31 15.91 0.90
N LEU A 14 -3.98 14.81 1.23
CA LEU A 14 -3.37 13.68 1.92
C LEU A 14 -2.39 12.90 1.02
N VAL A 15 -2.71 12.68 -0.27
CA VAL A 15 -1.79 12.10 -1.25
C VAL A 15 -0.56 13.00 -1.40
N HIS A 16 -0.75 14.31 -1.49
CA HIS A 16 0.35 15.26 -1.54
C HIS A 16 1.29 15.11 -0.33
N LEU A 17 0.74 15.04 0.88
CA LEU A 17 1.53 14.82 2.10
C LEU A 17 2.17 13.43 2.14
N LEU A 18 1.48 12.39 1.65
CA LEU A 18 2.03 11.03 1.57
C LEU A 18 3.32 10.99 0.75
N ASN A 19 3.41 11.78 -0.32
CA ASN A 19 4.65 11.90 -1.11
C ASN A 19 5.85 12.41 -0.32
N TYR A 20 5.63 13.21 0.73
CA TYR A 20 6.70 13.66 1.64
C TYR A 20 6.98 12.67 2.76
N VAL A 21 5.98 11.89 3.18
CA VAL A 21 6.14 10.86 4.22
C VAL A 21 6.88 9.63 3.66
N TRP A 22 6.54 9.19 2.44
CA TRP A 22 7.01 7.94 1.85
C TRP A 22 8.53 7.78 1.75
N PRO A 23 9.34 8.81 1.44
CA PRO A 23 10.81 8.68 1.43
C PRO A 23 11.41 8.26 2.79
N ASN A 24 10.70 8.50 3.90
CA ASN A 24 11.19 8.25 5.25
C ASN A 24 10.97 6.80 5.73
N ILE A 25 10.44 5.90 4.89
CA ILE A 25 10.22 4.48 5.23
C ILE A 25 11.52 3.70 5.49
N PHE A 26 12.67 4.29 5.15
CA PHE A 26 14.00 3.72 5.38
C PHE A 26 14.71 4.27 6.61
N GLU A 27 14.01 5.09 7.40
CA GLU A 27 14.56 5.67 8.61
C GLU A 27 14.88 4.59 9.66
N THR A 28 15.95 4.80 10.42
CA THR A 28 16.47 3.82 11.38
C THR A 28 16.13 4.18 12.83
N SER A 29 15.87 5.46 13.12
CA SER A 29 15.44 5.91 14.43
C SER A 29 14.10 5.27 14.83
N PRO A 30 14.03 4.53 15.96
CA PRO A 30 12.82 3.79 16.36
C PRO A 30 11.58 4.67 16.52
N HIS A 31 11.73 5.87 17.07
CA HIS A 31 10.60 6.78 17.27
C HIS A 31 10.08 7.35 15.95
N VAL A 32 10.99 7.68 15.04
CA VAL A 32 10.62 8.28 13.75
C VAL A 32 10.00 7.23 12.84
N ILE A 33 10.60 6.04 12.75
CA ILE A 33 10.05 5.00 11.88
C ILE A 33 8.67 4.53 12.36
N ASN A 34 8.43 4.44 13.67
CA ASN A 34 7.10 4.12 14.18
C ASN A 34 6.08 5.22 13.82
N ALA A 35 6.44 6.49 13.96
CA ALA A 35 5.57 7.60 13.55
C ALA A 35 5.29 7.59 12.04
N VAL A 36 6.26 7.24 11.20
CA VAL A 36 6.08 7.09 9.75
C VAL A 36 5.12 5.94 9.43
N MET A 37 5.29 4.78 10.08
CA MET A 37 4.41 3.63 9.88
C MET A 37 2.97 3.92 10.33
N GLU A 38 2.80 4.59 11.48
CA GLU A 38 1.49 5.03 11.97
C GLU A 38 0.84 6.07 11.05
N ALA A 39 1.64 6.98 10.48
CA ALA A 39 1.15 7.93 9.49
C ALA A 39 0.64 7.21 8.24
N ILE A 40 1.38 6.24 7.71
CA ILE A 40 0.96 5.43 6.55
C ILE A 40 -0.32 4.64 6.86
N GLU A 41 -0.44 4.08 8.07
CA GLU A 41 -1.66 3.38 8.50
C GLU A 41 -2.87 4.32 8.58
N GLY A 42 -2.67 5.56 9.07
CA GLY A 42 -3.70 6.59 9.03
C GLY A 42 -4.09 7.01 7.60
N MET A 43 -3.11 7.07 6.70
CA MET A 43 -3.33 7.36 5.27
C MET A 43 -4.11 6.23 4.59
N ARG A 44 -3.89 4.96 4.96
CA ARG A 44 -4.69 3.83 4.44
C ARG A 44 -6.18 4.02 4.69
N VAL A 45 -6.57 4.48 5.88
CA VAL A 45 -7.99 4.69 6.23
C VAL A 45 -8.57 5.89 5.49
N ALA A 46 -7.80 6.97 5.38
CA ALA A 46 -8.29 8.22 4.80
C ALA A 46 -8.26 8.26 3.26
N LEU A 47 -7.27 7.63 2.61
CA LEU A 47 -7.11 7.54 1.15
C LEU A 47 -7.67 6.25 0.55
N GLY A 48 -7.84 5.22 1.38
CA GLY A 48 -8.15 3.87 0.95
C GLY A 48 -6.90 3.00 0.74
N PRO A 49 -7.05 1.67 0.88
CA PRO A 49 -5.95 0.72 0.81
C PRO A 49 -5.33 0.59 -0.59
N ALA A 50 -6.10 0.83 -1.65
CA ALA A 50 -5.63 0.75 -3.03
C ALA A 50 -4.53 1.79 -3.34
N VAL A 51 -4.67 3.01 -2.82
CA VAL A 51 -3.66 4.08 -3.00
C VAL A 51 -2.35 3.66 -2.33
N VAL A 52 -2.40 3.19 -1.08
CA VAL A 52 -1.19 2.74 -0.36
C VAL A 52 -0.57 1.51 -1.02
N LEU A 53 -1.40 0.59 -1.55
CA LEU A 53 -0.92 -0.57 -2.30
C LEU A 53 -0.09 -0.14 -3.52
N ASN A 54 -0.56 0.85 -4.29
CA ASN A 54 0.15 1.35 -5.47
C ASN A 54 1.54 1.89 -5.15
N TYR A 55 1.70 2.57 -4.01
CA TYR A 55 3.03 3.00 -3.55
C TYR A 55 3.90 1.81 -3.12
N CYS A 56 3.29 0.75 -2.59
CA CYS A 56 3.99 -0.42 -2.08
C CYS A 56 4.49 -1.38 -3.17
N LEU A 57 3.74 -1.54 -4.27
CA LEU A 57 4.03 -2.54 -5.31
C LEU A 57 5.47 -2.47 -5.85
N GLN A 58 6.02 -1.27 -6.04
CA GLN A 58 7.37 -1.07 -6.58
C GLN A 58 8.49 -1.70 -5.74
N GLY A 59 8.29 -1.83 -4.43
CA GLY A 59 9.35 -2.28 -3.51
C GLY A 59 9.22 -3.73 -3.04
N LEU A 60 8.08 -4.40 -3.30
CA LEU A 60 7.84 -5.77 -2.84
C LEU A 60 8.83 -6.78 -3.43
N PHE A 61 9.09 -6.69 -4.73
CA PHE A 61 9.99 -7.59 -5.45
C PHE A 61 11.33 -6.95 -5.84
N HIS A 62 11.67 -5.81 -5.21
CA HIS A 62 12.91 -5.09 -5.50
C HIS A 62 14.15 -5.97 -5.22
N PRO A 63 15.24 -5.94 -6.03
CA PRO A 63 16.40 -6.83 -5.86
C PRO A 63 17.14 -6.67 -4.52
N ALA A 64 17.17 -5.46 -3.97
CA ALA A 64 17.82 -5.18 -2.68
C ALA A 64 16.97 -5.67 -1.50
N ARG A 65 17.56 -6.53 -0.65
CA ARG A 65 16.92 -7.07 0.56
C ARG A 65 16.40 -5.99 1.51
N LYS A 66 17.21 -4.96 1.77
CA LYS A 66 16.85 -3.85 2.67
C LYS A 66 15.59 -3.10 2.20
N VAL A 67 15.40 -2.99 0.88
CA VAL A 67 14.19 -2.37 0.31
C VAL A 67 12.99 -3.28 0.55
N ARG A 68 13.11 -4.57 0.21
CA ARG A 68 12.03 -5.53 0.43
C ARG A 68 11.59 -5.58 1.90
N GLU A 69 12.51 -5.61 2.84
CA GLU A 69 12.18 -5.68 4.27
C GLU A 69 11.27 -4.53 4.72
N ALA A 70 11.54 -3.29 4.27
CA ALA A 70 10.68 -2.14 4.58
C ALA A 70 9.31 -2.24 3.91
N TYR A 71 9.28 -2.57 2.61
CA TYR A 71 8.05 -2.63 1.84
C TYR A 71 7.12 -3.77 2.26
N TRP A 72 7.67 -4.96 2.51
CA TRP A 72 6.90 -6.09 3.03
C TRP A 72 6.31 -5.80 4.41
N LYS A 73 7.02 -5.03 5.25
CA LYS A 73 6.47 -4.60 6.54
C LYS A 73 5.23 -3.71 6.37
N ILE A 74 5.28 -2.76 5.43
CA ILE A 74 4.13 -1.88 5.11
C ILE A 74 2.98 -2.71 4.52
N TYR A 75 3.28 -3.60 3.57
CA TYR A 75 2.28 -4.49 2.96
C TYR A 75 1.57 -5.37 4.00
N ASN A 76 2.30 -5.92 4.97
CA ASN A 76 1.71 -6.74 6.02
C ASN A 76 0.72 -5.93 6.88
N SER A 77 1.04 -4.67 7.21
CA SER A 77 0.12 -3.77 7.92
C SER A 77 -1.14 -3.51 7.08
N LEU A 78 -0.95 -3.19 5.80
CA LEU A 78 -2.02 -2.94 4.84
C LEU A 78 -2.96 -4.15 4.70
N TYR A 79 -2.39 -5.34 4.57
CA TYR A 79 -3.13 -6.60 4.43
C TYR A 79 -3.97 -6.90 5.68
N ILE A 80 -3.37 -6.76 6.87
CA ILE A 80 -4.10 -6.96 8.14
C ILE A 80 -5.25 -5.94 8.27
N GLY A 81 -5.04 -4.70 7.85
CA GLY A 81 -6.01 -3.62 8.03
C GLY A 81 -7.19 -3.62 7.05
N ALA A 82 -7.04 -4.14 5.83
CA ALA A 82 -8.08 -4.11 4.80
C ALA A 82 -7.92 -5.19 3.72
N GLN A 83 -7.72 -6.45 4.13
CA GLN A 83 -7.52 -7.58 3.21
C GLN A 83 -8.56 -7.66 2.08
N ASP A 84 -9.85 -7.58 2.41
CA ASP A 84 -10.95 -7.74 1.45
C ASP A 84 -10.94 -6.65 0.37
N ALA A 85 -10.69 -5.41 0.78
CA ALA A 85 -10.61 -4.28 -0.14
C ALA A 85 -9.41 -4.34 -1.11
N LEU A 86 -8.36 -5.12 -0.79
CA LEU A 86 -7.22 -5.29 -1.69
C LEU A 86 -7.55 -6.16 -2.91
N VAL A 87 -8.57 -7.02 -2.84
CA VAL A 87 -8.94 -7.93 -3.95
C VAL A 87 -9.22 -7.14 -5.24
N ALA A 88 -9.91 -6.00 -5.12
CA ALA A 88 -10.21 -5.11 -6.24
C ALA A 88 -9.01 -4.28 -6.74
N ALA A 89 -7.90 -4.24 -5.98
CA ALA A 89 -6.76 -3.37 -6.26
C ALA A 89 -5.50 -4.12 -6.72
N TYR A 90 -5.43 -5.45 -6.56
CA TYR A 90 -4.27 -6.21 -7.02
C TYR A 90 -4.06 -6.06 -8.53
N PRO A 91 -2.80 -5.88 -8.99
CA PRO A 91 -2.50 -5.77 -10.40
C PRO A 91 -2.86 -7.06 -11.14
N LEU A 92 -3.14 -6.93 -12.43
CA LEU A 92 -3.26 -8.08 -13.32
C LEU A 92 -1.85 -8.60 -13.62
N LEU A 93 -1.67 -9.91 -13.46
CA LEU A 93 -0.45 -10.62 -13.82
C LEU A 93 -0.76 -11.53 -15.01
N GLU A 94 0.14 -11.55 -15.97
CA GLU A 94 0.05 -12.44 -17.13
C GLU A 94 0.36 -13.88 -16.70
N ASP A 95 -0.31 -14.83 -17.35
CA ASP A 95 -0.05 -16.24 -17.11
C ASP A 95 1.33 -16.62 -17.64
N GLU A 96 2.02 -17.49 -16.91
CA GLU A 96 3.28 -18.10 -17.33
C GLU A 96 3.05 -19.54 -17.78
N GLU A 97 4.01 -20.14 -18.49
CA GLU A 97 3.90 -21.50 -19.05
C GLU A 97 3.45 -22.55 -18.01
N HIS A 98 3.85 -22.36 -16.74
CA HIS A 98 3.58 -23.31 -15.66
C HIS A 98 2.52 -22.82 -14.66
N ASN A 99 2.12 -21.54 -14.70
CA ASN A 99 1.31 -20.92 -13.66
C ASN A 99 0.22 -20.02 -14.26
N VAL A 100 -1.02 -20.23 -13.81
CA VAL A 100 -2.15 -19.33 -14.09
C VAL A 100 -2.24 -18.30 -12.98
N TYR A 101 -1.98 -17.04 -13.30
CA TYR A 101 -2.02 -15.89 -12.39
C TYR A 101 -3.23 -14.97 -12.63
N THR A 102 -3.92 -15.13 -13.76
CA THR A 102 -5.13 -14.40 -14.08
C THR A 102 -6.30 -14.78 -13.16
N ARG A 103 -7.28 -13.87 -13.03
CA ARG A 103 -8.51 -14.05 -12.23
C ARG A 103 -9.74 -13.92 -13.14
N PRO A 104 -10.14 -14.98 -13.87
CA PRO A 104 -11.18 -14.92 -14.90
C PRO A 104 -12.55 -14.48 -14.37
N GLU A 105 -12.85 -14.75 -13.10
CA GLU A 105 -14.11 -14.38 -12.47
C GLU A 105 -14.30 -12.86 -12.41
N LEU A 106 -13.22 -12.09 -12.36
CA LEU A 106 -13.25 -10.63 -12.31
C LEU A 106 -13.42 -9.98 -13.70
N THR A 107 -13.26 -10.74 -14.78
CA THR A 107 -13.35 -10.23 -16.15
C THR A 107 -14.65 -10.62 -16.86
N MET A 108 -15.52 -11.39 -16.19
CA MET A 108 -16.83 -11.73 -16.72
C MET A 108 -17.69 -10.47 -16.90
N PHE A 109 -18.31 -10.35 -18.07
CA PHE A 109 -19.31 -9.32 -18.38
C PHE A 109 -20.60 -10.03 -18.80
N ILE A 110 -21.72 -9.65 -18.20
CA ILE A 110 -23.07 -10.20 -18.47
C ILE A 110 -23.86 -9.19 -19.30
#